data_AF-A0AAV6DJ48-F1
#
_entry.id   AF-A0AAV6DJ48-F1
#
_cell.length_a   1.000
_cell.length_b   1.000
_cell.length_c   1.000
_cell.angle_alpha   90.00
_cell.angle_beta   90.00
_cell.angle_gamma   90.00
#
_symmetry.space_group_name_H-M   'P 1'
#
loop_
_entity.id
_entity.type
_entity.pdbx_description
1 polymer ?
#
loop_
_entity_poly.entity_id
_entity_poly.type
_entity_poly.pdbx_seq_one_letter_code
_entity_poly.pdbx_strand_id
1 'polypeptide(L)'
;MAGAVALLGVITAPWQLFAVYLVMATSWACLSSTGLSSTLLPWFGRRQGVAMTLALTGASVGGMVLVPILVALTQRRGFAFAPGALAATLLAIGLPLVHVVIRDRPSPADVARELARDGAPAPPRERGLTDRTWTRQQVLRVPRLWTTVAALPGRIALGVLADRVDLRALSAVNIGAQGAALAAMAAWPTPATLVGASLVFGLGVGNLITFPPLLAAREEFGPRSFGTVFGLLSAATQVGVALGPGLMGLLHDVLGYRSALWWLVALEAVAAVSVLAGRAAPRDP
;
A
#
# COMPACT_ATOMS: atom_id res chain seq x y z
N MET A 1 1.05 16.77 8.68
CA MET A 1 1.48 15.49 9.29
C MET A 1 2.62 15.67 10.29
N ALA A 2 3.83 16.07 9.90
CA ALA A 2 4.97 16.16 10.82
C ALA A 2 4.70 17.02 12.08
N GLY A 3 4.07 18.19 11.94
CA GLY A 3 3.69 19.01 13.10
C GLY A 3 2.72 18.31 14.07
N ALA A 4 1.75 17.55 13.56
CA ALA A 4 0.83 16.78 14.39
C ALA A 4 1.53 15.63 15.13
N VAL A 5 2.49 14.97 14.47
CA VAL A 5 3.36 13.96 15.11
C VAL A 5 4.17 14.59 16.24
N ALA A 6 4.76 15.77 16.04
CA ALA A 6 5.51 16.47 17.10
C ALA A 6 4.63 16.79 18.32
N LEU A 7 3.37 17.21 18.08
CA LEU A 7 2.43 17.56 19.16
C LEU A 7 2.09 16.38 20.07
N LEU A 8 2.21 15.13 19.60
CA LEU A 8 1.97 13.94 20.45
C LEU A 8 2.87 13.91 21.70
N GLY A 9 4.08 14.44 21.61
CA GLY A 9 5.03 14.45 22.73
C GLY A 9 4.71 15.47 23.83
N VAL A 10 3.75 16.38 23.59
CA VAL A 10 3.45 17.51 24.49
C VAL A 10 2.01 17.46 24.99
N ILE A 11 1.31 16.34 24.79
CA ILE A 11 -0.08 16.17 25.23
C ILE A 11 -0.14 16.07 26.75
N THR A 12 -0.94 16.95 27.36
CA THR A 12 -1.19 17.02 28.81
C THR A 12 -2.64 16.73 29.18
N ALA A 13 -3.58 16.79 28.21
CA ALA A 13 -4.99 16.54 28.44
C ALA A 13 -5.61 15.61 27.38
N PRO A 14 -6.59 14.75 27.73
CA PRO A 14 -7.18 13.79 26.79
C PRO A 14 -7.80 14.44 25.54
N TRP A 15 -8.38 15.64 25.67
CA TRP A 15 -9.00 16.34 24.55
C TRP A 15 -7.98 16.74 23.47
N GLN A 16 -6.73 17.03 23.85
CA GLN A 16 -5.66 17.39 22.92
C GLN A 16 -5.29 16.20 22.02
N LEU A 17 -5.41 14.98 22.52
CA LEU A 17 -5.19 13.77 21.74
C LEU A 17 -6.17 13.67 20.57
N PHE A 18 -7.46 13.91 20.82
CA PHE A 18 -8.47 13.91 19.75
C PHE A 18 -8.22 15.02 18.73
N ALA A 19 -7.83 16.22 19.18
CA ALA A 19 -7.49 17.32 18.28
C ALA A 19 -6.27 17.00 17.40
N VAL A 20 -5.20 16.44 17.98
CA VAL A 20 -4.00 16.02 17.24
C VAL A 20 -4.34 14.90 16.24
N TYR A 21 -5.15 13.92 16.63
CA TYR A 21 -5.61 12.87 15.73
C TYR A 21 -6.47 13.41 14.59
N LEU A 22 -7.29 14.44 14.80
CA LEU A 22 -8.05 15.09 13.73
C LEU A 22 -7.12 15.77 12.71
N VAL A 23 -6.06 16.45 13.19
CA VAL A 23 -5.04 17.05 12.31
C VAL A 23 -4.24 15.97 11.58
N MET A 24 -3.95 14.84 12.22
CA MET A 24 -3.31 13.69 11.57
C MET A 24 -4.21 13.07 10.51
N ALA A 25 -5.50 12.88 10.80
CA ALA A 25 -6.47 12.29 9.87
C ALA A 25 -6.67 13.16 8.63
N THR A 26 -6.83 14.48 8.81
CA THR A 26 -6.91 15.44 7.70
C THR A 26 -5.61 15.51 6.91
N SER A 27 -4.46 15.52 7.58
CA SER A 27 -3.15 15.42 6.91
C SER A 27 -3.01 14.14 6.08
N TRP A 28 -3.47 13.00 6.62
CA TRP A 28 -3.44 11.71 5.95
C TRP A 28 -4.35 11.69 4.71
N ALA A 29 -5.54 12.29 4.80
CA ALA A 29 -6.46 12.43 3.68
C ALA A 29 -5.85 13.31 2.55
N CYS A 30 -5.14 14.38 2.90
CA CYS A 30 -4.42 15.21 1.92
C CYS A 30 -3.24 14.47 1.26
N LEU A 31 -2.61 13.53 1.98
CA LEU A 31 -1.55 12.65 1.45
C LEU A 31 -2.11 11.39 0.77
N SER A 32 -3.44 11.28 0.61
CA SER A 32 -4.09 10.06 0.13
C SER A 32 -3.59 9.63 -1.26
N SER A 33 -3.70 8.32 -1.49
CA SER A 33 -3.33 7.63 -2.72
C SER A 33 -3.92 8.28 -3.98
N THR A 34 -5.08 8.93 -3.87
CA THR A 34 -5.73 9.70 -4.94
C THR A 34 -4.94 10.96 -5.33
N GLY A 35 -4.43 11.72 -4.35
CA GLY A 35 -3.59 12.89 -4.58
C GLY A 35 -2.19 12.53 -5.10
N LEU A 36 -1.64 11.40 -4.65
CA LEU A 36 -0.41 10.82 -5.23
C LEU A 36 -0.64 10.41 -6.69
N SER A 37 -1.79 9.80 -7.00
CA SER A 37 -2.13 9.37 -8.35
C SER A 37 -2.20 10.54 -9.34
N SER A 38 -2.84 11.66 -8.97
CA SER A 38 -2.91 12.85 -9.83
C SER A 38 -1.56 13.58 -9.97
N THR A 39 -0.70 13.48 -8.97
CA THR A 39 0.62 14.15 -8.96
C THR A 39 1.69 13.35 -9.70
N LEU A 40 1.63 12.02 -9.63
CA LEU A 40 2.57 11.11 -10.32
C LEU A 40 2.21 10.90 -11.79
N LEU A 41 0.94 11.08 -12.17
CA LEU A 41 0.47 10.86 -13.54
C LEU A 41 1.30 11.62 -14.61
N PRO A 42 1.64 12.92 -14.43
CA PRO A 42 2.48 13.64 -15.40
C PRO A 42 3.92 13.14 -15.50
N TRP A 43 4.46 12.54 -14.44
CA TRP A 43 5.87 12.12 -14.36
C TRP A 43 6.08 10.68 -14.83
N PHE A 44 5.08 9.82 -14.65
CA PHE A 44 5.22 8.38 -14.84
C PHE A 44 4.25 7.80 -15.87
N GLY A 45 3.22 8.54 -16.31
CA GLY A 45 2.30 8.13 -17.37
C GLY A 45 1.84 6.67 -17.23
N ARG A 46 2.11 5.86 -18.27
CA ARG A 46 1.76 4.41 -18.31
C ARG A 46 2.48 3.54 -17.28
N ARG A 47 3.56 4.03 -16.65
CA ARG A 47 4.34 3.33 -15.61
C ARG A 47 3.98 3.75 -14.18
N GLN A 48 2.89 4.52 -14.01
CA GLN A 48 2.42 4.99 -12.71
C GLN A 48 2.22 3.86 -11.69
N GLY A 49 1.75 2.69 -12.11
CA GLY A 49 1.59 1.53 -11.22
C GLY A 49 2.90 1.08 -10.57
N VAL A 50 4.03 1.14 -11.29
CA VAL A 50 5.36 0.79 -10.75
C VAL A 50 5.86 1.87 -9.79
N ALA A 51 5.62 3.14 -10.11
CA ALA A 51 6.00 4.25 -9.23
C ALA A 51 5.21 4.23 -7.90
N MET A 52 3.90 4.00 -7.96
CA MET A 52 3.05 3.82 -6.77
C MET A 52 3.49 2.60 -5.95
N THR A 53 3.79 1.49 -6.62
CA THR A 53 4.36 0.30 -5.99
C THR A 53 5.66 0.64 -5.25
N LEU A 54 6.64 1.27 -5.91
CA LEU A 54 7.90 1.64 -5.26
C LEU A 54 7.70 2.58 -4.06
N ALA A 55 6.84 3.58 -4.17
CA ALA A 55 6.52 4.51 -3.08
C ALA A 55 5.90 3.78 -1.88
N LEU A 56 4.98 2.84 -2.12
CA LEU A 56 4.33 2.04 -1.07
C LEU A 56 5.30 1.09 -0.37
N THR A 57 6.26 0.50 -1.10
CA THR A 57 7.30 -0.33 -0.45
C THR A 57 8.14 0.51 0.51
N GLY A 58 8.41 1.77 0.16
CA GLY A 58 9.08 2.72 1.06
C GLY A 58 8.35 2.92 2.38
N ALA A 59 7.01 2.93 2.37
CA ALA A 59 6.21 3.02 3.59
C ALA A 59 6.38 1.78 4.49
N SER A 60 6.39 0.58 3.91
CA SER A 60 6.61 -0.67 4.65
C SER A 60 8.02 -0.74 5.27
N VAL A 61 9.06 -0.38 4.50
CA VAL A 61 10.44 -0.30 5.02
C VAL A 61 10.54 0.74 6.13
N GLY A 62 9.86 1.88 5.94
CA GLY A 62 9.72 2.91 6.97
C GLY A 62 9.15 2.35 8.27
N GLY A 63 8.03 1.63 8.23
CA GLY A 63 7.45 0.99 9.42
C GLY A 63 8.40 0.00 10.09
N MET A 64 9.08 -0.84 9.31
CA MET A 64 9.98 -1.88 9.83
C MET A 64 11.22 -1.31 10.54
N VAL A 65 11.74 -0.18 10.06
CA VAL A 65 12.96 0.45 10.59
C VAL A 65 12.64 1.55 11.60
N LEU A 66 11.68 2.42 11.29
CA LEU A 66 11.34 3.57 12.13
C LEU A 66 10.64 3.16 13.43
N VAL A 67 9.81 2.11 13.43
CA VAL A 67 9.11 1.69 14.66
C VAL A 67 10.08 1.22 15.74
N PRO A 68 11.04 0.31 15.48
CA PRO A 68 12.05 -0.05 16.48
C PRO A 68 12.91 1.14 16.93
N ILE A 69 13.28 2.03 16.01
CA ILE A 69 14.04 3.25 16.35
C ILE A 69 13.21 4.14 17.28
N LEU A 70 11.92 4.34 16.99
CA LEU A 70 11.02 5.15 17.81
C LEU A 70 10.84 4.53 19.19
N VAL A 71 10.67 3.20 19.29
CA VAL A 71 10.59 2.47 20.55
C VAL A 71 11.89 2.63 21.34
N ALA A 72 13.05 2.40 20.71
CA ALA A 72 14.36 2.57 21.34
C ALA A 72 14.59 4.01 21.81
N LEU A 73 14.13 5.01 21.04
CA LEU A 73 14.24 6.41 21.39
C LEU A 73 13.32 6.78 22.56
N THR A 74 12.11 6.21 22.57
CA THR A 74 11.14 6.35 23.67
C THR A 74 11.70 5.78 24.97
N GLN A 75 12.35 4.61 24.93
CA GLN A 75 12.98 4.00 26.11
C GLN A 75 14.17 4.80 26.63
N ARG A 76 14.96 5.44 25.75
CA ARG A 76 16.18 6.17 26.13
C ARG A 76 15.94 7.62 26.55
N ARG A 77 15.02 8.31 25.90
CA ARG A 77 14.81 9.77 26.03
C ARG A 77 13.39 10.16 26.40
N GLY A 78 12.53 9.18 26.65
CA GLY A 78 11.13 9.40 27.02
C GLY A 78 10.22 9.65 25.81
N PHE A 79 8.93 9.43 26.03
CA PHE A 79 7.89 9.57 25.01
C PHE A 79 7.74 11.01 24.50
N ALA A 80 8.02 12.03 25.31
CA ALA A 80 7.89 13.42 24.88
C ALA A 80 8.87 13.80 23.74
N PHE A 81 10.07 13.22 23.75
CA PHE A 81 11.11 13.54 22.76
C PHE A 81 10.95 12.78 21.44
N ALA A 82 10.51 11.52 21.51
CA ALA A 82 10.56 10.61 20.37
C ALA A 82 9.69 11.05 19.15
N PRO A 83 8.44 11.51 19.32
CA PRO A 83 7.62 12.03 18.23
C PRO A 83 8.18 13.33 17.64
N GLY A 84 8.76 14.21 18.46
CA GLY A 84 9.39 15.45 18.00
C GLY A 84 10.61 15.20 17.12
N ALA A 85 11.48 14.26 17.51
CA ALA A 85 12.62 13.84 16.71
C ALA A 85 12.20 13.24 15.36
N LEU A 86 11.17 12.37 15.36
CA LEU A 86 10.62 11.79 14.14
C LEU A 86 10.06 12.87 13.21
N ALA A 87 9.30 13.83 13.73
CA ALA A 87 8.77 14.95 12.97
C ALA A 87 9.88 15.79 12.33
N ALA A 88 10.96 16.07 13.07
CA ALA A 88 12.11 16.81 12.57
C ALA A 88 12.81 16.06 11.42
N THR A 89 13.02 14.75 11.54
CA THR A 89 13.60 13.93 10.46
C THR A 89 12.70 13.92 9.21
N LEU A 90 11.38 13.81 9.38
CA LEU A 90 10.43 13.88 8.26
C LEU A 90 10.49 15.22 7.53
N LEU A 91 10.64 16.33 8.25
CA LEU A 91 10.80 17.66 7.65
C LEU A 91 12.16 17.82 6.97
N ALA A 92 13.23 17.37 7.63
CA ALA A 92 14.60 17.49 7.12
C ALA A 92 14.83 16.70 5.82
N ILE A 93 14.16 15.55 5.65
CA ILE A 93 14.21 14.76 4.41
C ILE A 93 13.15 15.24 3.40
N GLY A 94 11.94 15.52 3.88
CA GLY A 94 10.80 15.84 3.04
C GLY A 94 10.92 17.20 2.34
N LEU A 95 11.34 18.25 3.04
CA LEU A 95 11.42 19.60 2.47
C LEU A 95 12.42 19.71 1.31
N PRO A 96 13.66 19.20 1.42
CA PRO A 96 14.60 19.22 0.30
C PRO A 96 14.10 18.39 -0.88
N LEU A 97 13.54 17.21 -0.62
CA LEU A 97 13.04 16.33 -1.67
C LEU A 97 11.88 16.97 -2.44
N VAL A 98 10.91 17.55 -1.72
CA VAL A 98 9.79 18.27 -2.33
C VAL A 98 10.28 19.46 -3.13
N HIS A 99 11.23 20.22 -2.60
CA HIS A 99 11.79 21.39 -3.28
C HIS A 99 12.53 21.01 -4.57
N VAL A 100 13.33 19.95 -4.56
CA VAL A 100 14.05 19.47 -5.75
C VAL A 100 13.09 18.87 -6.78
N VAL A 101 12.11 18.07 -6.35
CA VAL A 101 11.20 17.37 -7.26
C VAL A 101 10.16 18.31 -7.87
N ILE A 102 9.54 19.21 -7.11
CA ILE A 102 8.48 20.09 -7.66
C ILE A 102 9.04 21.11 -8.66
N ARG A 103 10.32 21.47 -8.54
CA ARG A 103 10.97 22.44 -9.44
C ARG A 103 10.99 21.97 -10.90
N ASP A 104 11.07 20.66 -11.14
CA ASP A 104 11.21 20.07 -12.47
C ASP A 104 9.89 19.45 -13.00
N ARG A 105 8.72 19.95 -12.56
CA ARG A 105 7.42 19.40 -12.97
C ARG A 105 7.26 19.44 -14.50
N PRO A 106 7.12 18.29 -15.19
CA PRO A 106 6.96 18.27 -16.64
C PRO A 106 5.69 19.01 -17.05
N SER A 107 5.79 19.90 -18.04
CA SER A 107 4.62 20.60 -18.54
C SER A 107 3.68 19.62 -19.25
N PRO A 108 2.34 19.82 -19.22
CA PRO A 108 1.40 18.96 -19.94
C PRO A 108 1.74 18.79 -21.44
N ALA A 109 2.37 19.80 -22.03
CA ALA A 109 2.82 19.78 -23.42
C ALA A 109 4.07 18.91 -23.66
N ASP A 110 4.93 18.73 -22.65
CA ASP A 110 6.09 17.83 -22.74
C ASP A 110 5.66 16.37 -22.61
N VAL A 111 4.72 16.09 -21.70
CA VAL A 111 4.11 14.76 -21.55
C VAL A 111 3.39 14.34 -22.83
N ALA A 112 2.62 15.25 -23.45
CA ALA A 112 1.96 14.99 -24.72
C ALA A 112 2.96 14.72 -25.86
N ARG A 113 4.10 15.41 -25.88
CA ARG A 113 5.18 15.20 -26.86
C ARG A 113 5.93 13.89 -26.63
N GLU A 114 6.13 13.48 -25.38
CA GLU A 114 6.77 12.20 -25.04
C GLU A 114 5.87 11.01 -25.40
N LEU A 115 4.58 11.09 -25.10
CA LEU A 115 3.57 10.11 -25.53
C LEU A 115 3.44 10.03 -27.07
N ALA A 116 3.67 11.13 -27.78
CA ALA A 116 3.70 11.17 -29.24
C ALA A 116 5.02 10.62 -29.83
N ARG A 117 6.17 10.87 -29.16
CA ARG A 117 7.50 10.35 -29.55
C ARG A 117 7.63 8.85 -29.36
N ASP A 118 6.95 8.28 -28.37
CA ASP A 118 6.87 6.83 -28.16
C ASP A 118 6.04 6.11 -29.25
N GLY A 119 5.53 6.84 -30.25
CA GLY A 119 4.94 6.29 -31.46
C GLY A 119 3.66 5.52 -31.17
N ALA A 120 2.64 6.16 -30.58
CA ALA A 120 1.32 5.57 -30.41
C ALA A 120 0.68 5.29 -31.80
N PRO A 121 0.51 4.03 -32.21
CA PRO A 121 -0.50 3.74 -33.23
C PRO A 121 -1.87 4.04 -32.61
N ALA A 122 -2.82 4.45 -33.46
CA ALA A 122 -4.24 4.49 -33.12
C ALA A 122 -4.64 3.20 -32.35
N PRO A 123 -5.62 3.26 -31.42
CA PRO A 123 -5.97 2.15 -30.53
C PRO A 123 -5.97 0.81 -31.27
N PRO A 124 -5.17 -0.18 -30.82
CA PRO A 124 -5.03 -1.44 -31.56
C PRO A 124 -6.37 -2.17 -31.56
N ARG A 125 -6.92 -2.45 -32.75
CA ARG A 125 -7.84 -3.58 -32.90
C ARG A 125 -7.06 -4.83 -32.55
N GLU A 126 -7.58 -5.60 -31.60
CA GLU A 126 -6.97 -6.81 -31.05
C GLU A 126 -6.37 -7.70 -32.14
N ARG A 127 -5.04 -7.81 -32.14
CA ARG A 127 -4.31 -8.82 -32.93
C ARG A 127 -3.12 -9.33 -32.12
N GLY A 128 -3.21 -10.62 -31.75
CA GLY A 128 -2.14 -11.59 -31.48
C GLY A 128 -0.95 -11.14 -30.61
N LEU A 129 -0.98 -11.46 -29.32
CA LEU A 129 0.15 -11.34 -28.37
C LEU A 129 1.14 -12.52 -28.48
N THR A 130 1.76 -12.71 -29.64
CA THR A 130 2.91 -13.63 -29.79
C THR A 130 3.92 -12.98 -30.73
N ASP A 131 4.90 -12.23 -30.19
CA ASP A 131 6.25 -12.02 -30.78
C ASP A 131 7.05 -10.87 -30.12
N ARG A 132 7.24 -10.91 -28.80
CA ARG A 132 8.31 -10.10 -28.16
C ARG A 132 9.07 -10.91 -27.12
N THR A 133 10.10 -11.63 -27.57
CA THR A 133 11.09 -12.26 -26.68
C THR A 133 12.18 -11.25 -26.34
N TRP A 134 12.16 -10.72 -25.11
CA TRP A 134 13.20 -9.85 -24.58
C TRP A 134 14.40 -10.68 -24.09
N THR A 135 15.62 -10.31 -24.49
CA THR A 135 16.84 -11.07 -24.17
C THR A 135 17.43 -10.63 -22.81
N ARG A 136 17.80 -11.61 -21.98
CA ARG A 136 18.21 -11.46 -20.55
C ARG A 136 19.30 -10.41 -20.28
N GLN A 137 20.16 -10.10 -21.25
CA GLN A 137 21.26 -9.15 -21.10
C GLN A 137 20.85 -7.67 -21.26
N GLN A 138 19.69 -7.37 -21.86
CA GLN A 138 19.22 -5.99 -22.06
C GLN A 138 18.54 -5.40 -20.83
N VAL A 139 17.98 -6.25 -19.94
CA VAL A 139 17.33 -5.80 -18.70
C VAL A 139 18.36 -5.30 -17.68
N LEU A 140 19.55 -5.90 -17.63
CA LEU A 140 20.55 -5.64 -16.58
C LEU A 140 21.34 -4.32 -16.76
N ARG A 141 21.22 -3.64 -17.90
CA ARG A 141 22.01 -2.43 -18.21
C ARG A 141 21.34 -1.10 -17.89
N VAL A 142 20.15 -1.09 -17.28
CA VAL A 142 19.45 0.15 -16.95
C VAL A 142 19.86 0.62 -15.55
N PRO A 143 20.60 1.74 -15.38
CA PRO A 143 21.09 2.19 -14.06
C PRO A 143 19.95 2.53 -13.08
N ARG A 144 18.78 2.88 -13.62
CA ARG A 144 17.52 3.13 -12.88
C ARG A 144 16.82 1.86 -12.39
N LEU A 145 17.28 0.67 -12.80
CA LEU A 145 16.78 -0.61 -12.30
C LEU A 145 17.28 -0.89 -10.88
N TRP A 146 18.49 -0.40 -10.54
CA TRP A 146 19.15 -0.67 -9.27
C TRP A 146 18.46 -0.03 -8.06
N THR A 147 17.77 1.11 -8.24
CA THR A 147 16.91 1.70 -7.19
C THR A 147 15.62 0.93 -6.98
N THR A 148 15.26 0.03 -7.90
CA THR A 148 14.12 -0.87 -7.76
C THR A 148 14.51 -2.11 -6.93
N VAL A 149 15.78 -2.57 -6.98
CA VAL A 149 16.27 -3.85 -6.42
C VAL A 149 16.09 -4.01 -4.90
N ALA A 150 16.05 -2.92 -4.14
CA ALA A 150 15.78 -2.99 -2.70
C ALA A 150 14.31 -3.29 -2.36
N ALA A 151 13.37 -3.05 -3.28
CA ALA A 151 11.92 -3.21 -3.09
C ALA A 151 11.37 -4.55 -3.65
N LEU A 152 12.25 -5.36 -4.23
CA LEU A 152 11.89 -6.38 -5.22
C LEU A 152 11.56 -7.79 -4.71
N PRO A 153 12.03 -8.34 -3.56
CA PRO A 153 11.80 -9.76 -3.27
C PRO A 153 10.31 -10.15 -3.19
N GLY A 154 9.48 -9.33 -2.54
CA GLY A 154 8.04 -9.59 -2.43
C GLY A 154 7.25 -9.24 -3.69
N ARG A 155 7.71 -8.25 -4.47
CA ARG A 155 6.95 -7.68 -5.60
C ARG A 155 7.41 -8.13 -7.00
N ILE A 156 8.64 -8.64 -7.17
CA ILE A 156 9.06 -9.38 -8.38
C ILE A 156 8.22 -10.64 -8.53
N ALA A 157 8.01 -11.37 -7.44
CA ALA A 157 7.11 -12.52 -7.45
C ALA A 157 5.75 -12.09 -7.99
N LEU A 158 5.18 -10.99 -7.51
CA LEU A 158 3.85 -10.52 -7.88
C LEU A 158 3.73 -9.98 -9.31
N GLY A 159 4.70 -9.20 -9.81
CA GLY A 159 4.63 -8.68 -11.18
C GLY A 159 4.81 -9.76 -12.23
N VAL A 160 5.65 -10.77 -11.97
CA VAL A 160 5.86 -11.91 -12.88
C VAL A 160 4.74 -12.95 -12.76
N LEU A 161 4.15 -13.09 -11.57
CA LEU A 161 3.08 -14.07 -11.30
C LEU A 161 1.69 -13.52 -11.66
N ALA A 162 1.42 -12.22 -11.50
CA ALA A 162 0.13 -11.60 -11.89
C ALA A 162 -0.08 -11.54 -13.41
N ASP A 163 0.97 -11.69 -14.21
CA ASP A 163 0.87 -11.83 -15.66
C ASP A 163 0.79 -13.32 -16.10
N ARG A 164 0.91 -14.28 -15.16
CA ARG A 164 0.92 -15.73 -15.43
C ARG A 164 -0.13 -16.54 -14.65
N VAL A 165 -0.74 -15.94 -13.63
CA VAL A 165 -1.69 -16.56 -12.70
C VAL A 165 -2.88 -15.64 -12.56
N ASP A 166 -4.07 -16.23 -12.43
CA ASP A 166 -5.32 -15.53 -12.17
C ASP A 166 -5.17 -14.61 -10.94
N LEU A 167 -5.39 -13.31 -11.15
CA LEU A 167 -5.22 -12.28 -10.13
C LEU A 167 -6.20 -12.47 -8.97
N ARG A 168 -7.36 -13.09 -9.21
CA ARG A 168 -8.36 -13.41 -8.18
C ARG A 168 -7.89 -14.55 -7.30
N ALA A 169 -7.39 -15.62 -7.90
CA ALA A 169 -6.80 -16.73 -7.16
C ALA A 169 -5.63 -16.25 -6.30
N LEU A 170 -4.78 -15.39 -6.84
CA LEU A 170 -3.65 -14.80 -6.13
C LEU A 170 -4.10 -13.92 -4.95
N SER A 171 -5.17 -13.15 -5.13
CA SER A 171 -5.76 -12.32 -4.07
C SER A 171 -6.39 -13.18 -2.97
N ALA A 172 -7.09 -14.25 -3.33
CA ALA A 172 -7.68 -15.18 -2.37
C ALA A 172 -6.61 -15.93 -1.56
N VAL A 173 -5.53 -16.38 -2.20
CA VAL A 173 -4.38 -16.99 -1.50
C VAL A 173 -3.73 -16.01 -0.53
N ASN A 174 -3.61 -14.73 -0.91
CA ASN A 174 -3.05 -13.70 -0.05
C ASN A 174 -3.93 -13.45 1.20
N ILE A 175 -5.24 -13.33 1.03
CA ILE A 175 -6.21 -13.20 2.13
C ILE A 175 -6.18 -14.45 3.02
N GLY A 176 -6.19 -15.64 2.41
CA GLY A 176 -6.09 -16.91 3.13
C GLY A 176 -4.80 -17.05 3.95
N ALA A 177 -3.66 -16.60 3.42
CA ALA A 177 -2.39 -16.59 4.15
C ALA A 177 -2.42 -15.67 5.39
N GLN A 178 -3.09 -14.52 5.30
CA GLN A 178 -3.30 -13.62 6.44
C GLN A 178 -4.21 -14.25 7.50
N GLY A 179 -5.31 -14.88 7.07
CA GLY A 179 -6.19 -15.65 7.95
C GLY A 179 -5.46 -16.78 8.67
N ALA A 180 -4.60 -17.54 7.95
CA ALA A 180 -3.77 -18.59 8.54
C ALA A 180 -2.76 -18.05 9.55
N ALA A 181 -2.16 -16.87 9.28
CA ALA A 181 -1.26 -16.21 10.22
C ALA A 181 -1.99 -15.81 11.51
N LEU A 182 -3.19 -15.22 11.41
CA LEU A 182 -4.02 -14.89 12.58
C LEU A 182 -4.44 -16.14 13.35
N ALA A 183 -4.81 -17.22 12.65
CA ALA A 183 -5.16 -18.49 13.26
C ALA A 183 -3.97 -19.11 14.03
N ALA A 184 -2.76 -19.03 13.47
CA ALA A 184 -1.54 -19.48 14.14
C ALA A 184 -1.26 -18.67 15.42
N MET A 185 -1.45 -17.33 15.39
CA MET A 185 -1.33 -16.49 16.59
C MET A 185 -2.38 -16.86 17.66
N ALA A 186 -3.61 -17.19 17.24
CA ALA A 186 -4.69 -17.56 18.15
C ALA A 186 -4.53 -18.97 18.75
N ALA A 187 -3.92 -19.89 18.00
CA ALA A 187 -3.69 -21.27 18.43
C ALA A 187 -2.45 -21.40 19.32
N TRP A 188 -1.35 -20.73 18.95
CA TRP A 188 -0.05 -20.83 19.62
C TRP A 188 0.53 -19.44 19.86
N PRO A 189 0.23 -18.78 20.99
CA PRO A 189 0.75 -17.45 21.30
C PRO A 189 2.18 -17.52 21.85
N THR A 190 3.13 -18.00 21.05
CA THR A 190 4.57 -18.03 21.39
C THR A 190 5.32 -16.86 20.73
N PRO A 191 6.47 -16.41 21.26
CA PRO A 191 7.21 -15.31 20.64
C PRO A 191 7.59 -15.56 19.17
N ALA A 192 7.99 -16.80 18.86
CA ALA A 192 8.38 -17.18 17.50
C ALA A 192 7.21 -17.15 16.51
N THR A 193 6.04 -17.64 16.93
CA THR A 193 4.81 -17.64 16.10
C THR A 193 4.28 -16.22 15.91
N LEU A 194 4.31 -15.38 16.94
CA LEU A 194 3.93 -13.97 16.82
C LEU A 194 4.82 -13.23 15.81
N VAL A 195 6.14 -13.44 15.86
CA VAL A 195 7.07 -12.83 14.88
C VAL A 195 6.81 -13.38 13.48
N GLY A 196 6.77 -14.71 13.31
CA GLY A 196 6.57 -15.35 12.01
C GLY A 196 5.23 -14.98 11.37
N ALA A 197 4.15 -15.03 12.14
CA ALA A 197 2.82 -14.65 11.66
C ALA A 197 2.71 -13.16 11.37
N SER A 198 3.38 -12.28 12.13
CA SER A 198 3.41 -10.83 11.83
C SER A 198 4.11 -10.54 10.51
N LEU A 199 5.17 -11.29 10.17
CA LEU A 199 5.85 -11.17 8.89
C LEU A 199 4.94 -11.60 7.72
N VAL A 200 4.25 -12.74 7.86
CA VAL A 200 3.29 -13.22 6.85
C VAL A 200 2.14 -12.24 6.67
N PHE A 201 1.58 -11.75 7.78
CA PHE A 201 0.49 -10.78 7.76
C PHE A 201 0.95 -9.46 7.12
N GLY A 202 2.13 -8.95 7.48
CA GLY A 202 2.70 -7.74 6.89
C GLY A 202 2.96 -7.85 5.38
N LEU A 203 3.42 -9.01 4.90
CA LEU A 203 3.54 -9.29 3.47
C LEU A 203 2.17 -9.29 2.77
N GLY A 204 1.14 -9.85 3.43
CA GLY A 204 -0.22 -9.88 2.93
C GLY A 204 -0.85 -8.49 2.79
N VAL A 205 -0.67 -7.62 3.79
CA VAL A 205 -1.14 -6.23 3.79
C VAL A 205 -0.48 -5.41 2.67
N GLY A 206 0.80 -5.66 2.36
CA GLY A 206 1.48 -5.01 1.22
C GLY A 206 0.80 -5.26 -0.13
N ASN A 207 0.13 -6.42 -0.27
CA ASN A 207 -0.53 -6.84 -1.50
C ASN A 207 -1.98 -6.35 -1.59
N LEU A 208 -2.62 -6.11 -0.44
CA LEU A 208 -3.98 -5.55 -0.32
C LEU A 208 -4.12 -4.15 -0.93
N ILE A 209 -3.05 -3.37 -1.01
CA ILE A 209 -3.07 -2.05 -1.67
C ILE A 209 -3.00 -2.18 -3.20
N THR A 210 -2.48 -3.30 -3.70
CA THR A 210 -2.15 -3.47 -5.12
C THR A 210 -3.21 -4.27 -5.88
N PHE A 211 -3.76 -5.34 -5.28
CA PHE A 211 -4.66 -6.24 -5.98
C PHE A 211 -6.08 -5.72 -6.23
N PRO A 212 -6.82 -5.17 -5.25
CA PRO A 212 -8.18 -4.71 -5.47
C PRO A 212 -8.32 -3.66 -6.60
N PRO A 213 -7.43 -2.65 -6.69
CA PRO A 213 -7.46 -1.72 -7.82
C PRO A 213 -7.21 -2.40 -9.16
N LEU A 214 -6.30 -3.37 -9.20
CA LEU A 214 -5.93 -4.07 -10.44
C LEU A 214 -7.02 -5.02 -10.91
N LEU A 215 -7.66 -5.75 -10.00
CA LEU A 215 -8.83 -6.57 -10.28
C LEU A 215 -9.96 -5.72 -10.86
N ALA A 216 -10.31 -4.64 -10.15
CA ALA A 216 -11.35 -3.73 -10.59
C ALA A 216 -11.03 -3.08 -11.97
N ALA A 217 -9.77 -2.71 -12.21
CA ALA A 217 -9.35 -2.08 -13.46
C ALA A 217 -9.30 -3.06 -14.65
N ARG A 218 -8.75 -4.27 -14.43
CA ARG A 218 -8.48 -5.25 -15.50
C ARG A 218 -9.71 -6.10 -15.83
N GLU A 219 -10.55 -6.40 -14.84
CA GLU A 219 -11.57 -7.45 -14.97
C GLU A 219 -13.01 -6.93 -14.89
N GLU A 220 -13.26 -5.75 -14.32
CA GLU A 220 -14.63 -5.32 -14.01
C GLU A 220 -15.04 -3.95 -14.59
N PHE A 221 -14.20 -2.91 -14.48
CA PHE A 221 -14.63 -1.52 -14.75
C PHE A 221 -13.81 -0.80 -15.83
N GLY A 222 -12.68 -1.35 -16.27
CA GLY A 222 -11.82 -0.77 -17.30
C GLY A 222 -11.01 0.47 -16.87
N PRO A 223 -10.10 0.97 -17.71
CA PRO A 223 -9.15 2.03 -17.33
C PRO A 223 -9.77 3.43 -17.18
N ARG A 224 -10.95 3.69 -17.78
CA ARG A 224 -11.60 5.02 -17.74
C ARG A 224 -12.23 5.37 -16.39
N SER A 225 -12.61 4.36 -15.60
CA SER A 225 -13.26 4.50 -14.29
C SER A 225 -12.31 4.24 -13.12
N PHE A 226 -11.04 3.92 -13.41
CA PHE A 226 -10.04 3.52 -12.42
C PHE A 226 -9.94 4.47 -11.24
N GLY A 227 -9.90 5.79 -11.48
CA GLY A 227 -9.77 6.79 -10.41
C GLY A 227 -10.94 6.77 -9.42
N THR A 228 -12.18 6.63 -9.91
CA THR A 228 -13.38 6.57 -9.08
C THR A 228 -13.44 5.27 -8.29
N VAL A 229 -13.16 4.14 -8.94
CA VAL A 229 -13.20 2.82 -8.30
C VAL A 229 -12.09 2.70 -7.26
N PHE A 230 -10.87 3.15 -7.58
CA PHE A 230 -9.76 3.21 -6.65
C PHE A 230 -10.04 4.12 -5.45
N GLY A 231 -10.68 5.28 -5.69
CA GLY A 231 -11.11 6.20 -4.64
C GLY A 231 -12.12 5.55 -3.69
N LEU A 232 -13.13 4.86 -4.23
CA LEU A 232 -14.15 4.17 -3.44
C LEU A 232 -13.54 3.02 -2.62
N LEU A 233 -12.70 2.19 -3.24
CA LEU A 233 -11.98 1.10 -2.56
C LEU A 233 -11.09 1.65 -1.45
N SER A 234 -10.35 2.73 -1.70
CA SER A 234 -9.51 3.37 -0.70
C SER A 234 -10.34 3.93 0.46
N ALA A 235 -11.48 4.56 0.18
CA ALA A 235 -12.39 5.08 1.22
C ALA A 235 -12.94 3.96 2.11
N ALA A 236 -13.37 2.84 1.51
CA ALA A 236 -13.84 1.67 2.25
C ALA A 236 -12.74 1.10 3.18
N THR A 237 -11.51 0.96 2.68
CA THR A 237 -10.37 0.52 3.48
C THR A 237 -10.09 1.47 4.66
N GLN A 238 -10.20 2.79 4.45
CA GLN A 238 -9.98 3.77 5.51
C GLN A 238 -11.02 3.68 6.63
N VAL A 239 -12.28 3.35 6.32
CA VAL A 239 -13.30 3.09 7.34
C VAL A 239 -12.89 1.87 8.19
N GLY A 240 -12.43 0.79 7.55
CA GLY A 240 -11.91 -0.39 8.24
C GLY A 240 -10.72 -0.07 9.15
N VAL A 241 -9.76 0.72 8.67
CA VAL A 241 -8.59 1.15 9.46
C VAL A 241 -8.99 2.03 10.65
N ALA A 242 -9.98 2.91 10.48
CA ALA A 242 -10.44 3.82 11.53
C ALA A 242 -11.24 3.10 12.63
N LEU A 243 -12.14 2.20 12.24
CA LEU A 243 -13.02 1.49 13.17
C LEU A 243 -12.41 0.21 13.74
N GLY A 244 -11.47 -0.42 13.01
CA GLY A 244 -10.89 -1.72 13.33
C GLY A 244 -10.34 -1.85 14.74
N PRO A 245 -9.41 -0.97 15.19
CA PRO A 245 -8.87 -1.05 16.54
C PRO A 245 -9.92 -0.88 17.64
N GLY A 246 -10.92 0.00 17.43
CA GLY A 246 -12.00 0.22 18.39
C GLY A 246 -12.95 -0.98 18.49
N LEU A 247 -13.35 -1.54 17.35
CA LEU A 247 -14.15 -2.76 17.29
C LEU A 247 -13.40 -3.94 17.92
N MET A 248 -12.10 -4.06 17.66
CA MET A 248 -11.25 -5.09 18.25
C MET A 248 -11.13 -4.94 19.77
N GLY A 249 -11.02 -3.71 20.27
CA GLY A 249 -11.05 -3.42 21.72
C GLY A 249 -12.35 -3.87 22.37
N LEU A 250 -13.50 -3.52 21.78
CA LEU A 250 -14.81 -3.95 22.29
C LEU A 250 -14.98 -5.48 22.24
N LEU A 251 -14.54 -6.11 21.14
CA LEU A 251 -14.54 -7.58 20.99
C LEU A 251 -13.64 -8.24 22.05
N HIS A 252 -12.48 -7.65 22.33
CA HIS A 252 -11.57 -8.10 23.36
C HIS A 252 -12.22 -8.03 24.76
N ASP A 253 -12.89 -6.93 25.08
CA ASP A 253 -13.48 -6.72 26.40
C ASP A 253 -14.60 -7.72 26.72
N VAL A 254 -15.32 -8.20 25.70
CA VAL A 254 -16.42 -9.16 25.84
C VAL A 254 -15.96 -10.62 25.72
N LEU A 255 -15.06 -10.92 24.79
CA LEU A 255 -14.73 -12.31 24.40
C LEU A 255 -13.29 -12.73 24.73
N GLY A 256 -12.42 -11.79 25.11
CA GLY A 256 -10.99 -11.99 25.27
C GLY A 256 -10.23 -12.03 23.93
N TYR A 257 -8.91 -11.85 24.01
CA TYR A 257 -8.03 -11.70 22.83
C TYR A 257 -8.07 -12.90 21.88
N ARG A 258 -8.08 -14.12 22.43
CA ARG A 258 -8.05 -15.36 21.63
C ARG A 258 -9.32 -15.53 20.79
N SER A 259 -10.48 -15.29 21.37
CA SER A 259 -11.78 -15.38 20.69
C SER A 259 -11.93 -14.28 19.66
N ALA A 260 -11.47 -13.06 19.98
CA ALA A 260 -11.48 -11.94 19.04
C ALA A 260 -10.62 -12.21 17.80
N LEU A 261 -9.45 -12.85 17.95
CA LEU A 261 -8.64 -13.29 16.80
C LEU A 261 -9.37 -14.31 15.92
N TRP A 262 -10.10 -15.27 16.49
CA TRP A 262 -10.88 -16.24 15.71
C TRP A 262 -12.02 -15.59 14.93
N TRP A 263 -12.65 -14.53 15.46
CA TRP A 263 -13.60 -13.72 14.71
C TRP A 263 -12.96 -13.05 13.48
N LEU A 264 -11.75 -12.52 13.62
CA LEU A 264 -11.01 -11.95 12.49
C LEU A 264 -10.64 -13.02 11.45
N VAL A 265 -10.25 -14.23 11.88
CA VAL A 265 -9.99 -15.37 10.98
C VAL A 265 -11.24 -15.72 10.17
N ALA A 266 -12.42 -15.72 10.79
CA ALA A 266 -13.68 -15.98 10.10
C ALA A 266 -14.00 -14.89 9.06
N LEU A 267 -13.77 -13.62 9.40
CA LEU A 267 -13.95 -12.50 8.46
C LEU A 267 -13.00 -12.58 7.26
N GLU A 268 -11.73 -12.92 7.47
CA GLU A 268 -10.75 -13.17 6.40
C GLU A 268 -11.18 -14.33 5.50
N ALA A 269 -11.70 -15.42 6.07
CA ALA A 269 -12.20 -16.55 5.30
C ALA A 269 -13.40 -16.16 4.42
N VAL A 270 -14.36 -15.40 4.96
CA VAL A 270 -15.50 -14.87 4.19
C VAL A 270 -15.02 -13.95 3.08
N ALA A 271 -14.04 -13.08 3.34
CA ALA A 271 -13.46 -12.21 2.33
C ALA A 271 -12.79 -13.00 1.19
N ALA A 272 -12.01 -14.04 1.53
CA ALA A 272 -11.34 -14.89 0.54
C ALA A 272 -12.34 -15.61 -0.37
N VAL A 273 -13.42 -16.17 0.21
CA VAL A 273 -14.50 -16.82 -0.54
C VAL A 273 -15.25 -15.81 -1.41
N SER A 274 -15.51 -14.61 -0.90
CA SER A 274 -16.21 -13.56 -1.66
C SER A 274 -15.42 -13.11 -2.89
N VAL A 275 -14.09 -12.99 -2.77
CA VAL A 275 -13.21 -12.67 -3.90
C VAL A 275 -13.21 -13.78 -4.96
N LEU A 276 -13.27 -15.04 -4.54
CA LEU A 276 -13.38 -16.18 -5.47
C LEU A 276 -14.77 -16.28 -6.13
N ALA A 277 -15.83 -15.87 -5.43
CA ALA A 277 -17.21 -15.95 -5.90
C ALA A 277 -17.58 -14.84 -6.90
N GLY A 278 -16.86 -13.71 -6.92
CA GLY A 278 -17.04 -12.68 -7.93
C GLY A 278 -16.82 -13.27 -9.32
N ARG A 279 -17.77 -13.13 -10.26
CA ARG A 279 -17.63 -13.62 -11.64
C ARG A 279 -16.92 -12.57 -12.50
N ALA A 280 -16.08 -13.00 -13.44
CA ALA A 280 -15.50 -12.11 -14.43
C ALA A 280 -16.62 -11.79 -15.41
N ALA A 281 -16.82 -10.52 -15.75
CA ALA A 281 -17.72 -10.19 -16.85
C ALA A 281 -17.26 -10.97 -18.10
N PRO A 282 -18.17 -11.61 -18.86
CA PRO A 282 -17.80 -12.27 -20.09
C PRO A 282 -17.01 -11.30 -20.97
N ARG A 283 -15.82 -11.71 -21.41
CA ARG A 283 -15.11 -10.98 -22.47
C ARG A 283 -15.97 -11.14 -23.72
N ASP A 284 -16.68 -10.08 -24.10
CA ASP A 284 -17.40 -10.08 -25.38
C ASP A 284 -16.38 -10.36 -26.52
N PRO A 285 -16.73 -11.26 -27.45
CA PRO A 285 -15.84 -11.76 -28.51
C PRO A 285 -15.56 -10.75 -29.63
#